data_AF-A0A1M5YSV5-F1
#
_entry.id   AF-A0A1M5YSV5-F1
#
_cell.length_a   1.000
_cell.length_b   1.000
_cell.length_c   1.000
_cell.angle_alpha   90.00
_cell.angle_beta   90.00
_cell.angle_gamma   90.00
#
_symmetry.space_group_name_H-M   'P 1'
#
loop_
_entity.id
_entity.type
_entity.pdbx_description
1 polymer ?
#
loop_
_entity_poly.entity_id
_entity_poly.type
_entity_poly.pdbx_seq_one_letter_code
_entity_poly.pdbx_strand_id
1 'polypeptide(L)'
;MATIVYQTNKKTGVTYAYESTAYWDKEKQQSRAKRTCIGRLDPVTKQIVPNRPRKKPVVAGGRAKRGPVPITTAARSFYGATYFFDWIGSVTGVVDDLRACFPDTWRQILSIAYYLILEDRNSLSRFPRWAATHWHPHGSPISSQRSSELFASITEAERQRFFELQGQRRVEKEYLAYDSTSVSSYSKCLKQVRYGNNKDHEPLAQINLALLFGQQSRLPFYYRKLAGNIPDVKTLTKLLADMNTLGYRKIKVVLDRGFYSSANINELYRQHLKFLIGARLSLKLVQANLDPVRETMRSWTHYSQTYQLYAYSVASHNK
;
A
#
# COMPACT_ATOMS: atom_id res chain seq x y z
N MET A 1 1.74 -34.34 -30.15
CA MET A 1 1.10 -35.32 -29.25
C MET A 1 1.27 -36.70 -29.86
N ALA A 2 1.65 -37.70 -29.06
CA ALA A 2 1.80 -39.08 -29.53
C ALA A 2 0.45 -39.81 -29.43
N THR A 3 0.08 -40.56 -30.47
CA THR A 3 -1.19 -41.30 -30.53
C THR A 3 -0.89 -42.79 -30.67
N ILE A 4 -1.67 -43.64 -30.00
CA ILE A 4 -1.53 -45.10 -30.10
C ILE A 4 -2.30 -45.60 -31.33
N VAL A 5 -1.61 -46.34 -32.20
CA VAL A 5 -2.18 -46.93 -33.43
C VAL A 5 -2.00 -48.45 -33.38
N TYR A 6 -3.07 -49.18 -33.69
CA TYR A 6 -3.06 -50.65 -33.75
C TYR A 6 -2.89 -51.13 -35.18
N GLN A 7 -2.00 -52.10 -35.39
CA GLN A 7 -1.76 -52.70 -36.70
C GLN A 7 -1.72 -54.21 -36.59
N THR A 8 -2.63 -54.87 -37.32
CA THR A 8 -2.71 -56.34 -37.37
C THR A 8 -1.84 -56.86 -38.50
N ASN A 9 -0.93 -57.78 -38.16
CA ASN A 9 -0.12 -58.46 -39.17
C ASN A 9 -0.99 -59.49 -39.90
N LYS A 10 -1.23 -59.26 -41.19
CA LYS A 10 -2.11 -60.09 -42.03
C LYS A 10 -1.64 -61.56 -42.18
N LYS A 11 -0.35 -61.84 -41.95
CA LYS A 11 0.21 -63.20 -42.06
C LYS A 11 0.12 -64.02 -40.78
N THR A 12 0.15 -63.36 -39.61
CA THR A 12 0.20 -64.05 -38.31
C THR A 12 -1.05 -63.81 -37.45
N GLY A 13 -1.97 -62.95 -37.89
CA GLY A 13 -3.18 -62.57 -37.16
C GLY A 13 -2.92 -61.75 -35.89
N VAL A 14 -1.66 -61.41 -35.60
CA VAL A 14 -1.28 -60.72 -34.37
C VAL A 14 -1.42 -59.21 -34.50
N THR A 15 -2.14 -58.57 -33.57
CA THR A 15 -2.24 -57.11 -33.46
C THR A 15 -1.14 -56.54 -32.59
N TYR A 16 -0.41 -55.56 -33.11
CA TYR A 16 0.60 -54.80 -32.38
C TYR A 16 0.15 -53.37 -32.16
N ALA A 17 0.51 -52.80 -31.02
CA ALA A 17 0.30 -51.40 -30.71
C ALA A 17 1.58 -50.60 -30.97
N TYR A 18 1.43 -49.45 -31.62
CA TYR A 18 2.51 -48.53 -31.95
C TYR A 18 2.23 -47.14 -31.39
N GLU A 19 3.24 -46.54 -30.78
CA GLU A 19 3.22 -45.10 -30.50
C GLU A 19 3.61 -44.36 -31.78
N SER A 20 2.71 -43.51 -32.27
CA SER A 20 2.85 -42.80 -33.54
C SER A 20 3.04 -41.30 -33.28
N THR A 21 4.16 -40.76 -33.72
CA THR A 21 4.47 -39.33 -33.68
C THR A 21 4.57 -38.78 -35.11
N ALA A 22 3.72 -37.82 -35.45
CA ALA A 22 3.76 -37.14 -36.75
C ALA A 22 4.94 -36.15 -36.82
N TYR A 23 5.60 -36.08 -37.97
CA TYR A 23 6.64 -35.11 -38.29
C TYR A 23 6.52 -34.69 -39.75
N TRP A 24 6.91 -33.45 -40.05
CA TRP A 24 6.93 -32.95 -41.42
C TRP A 24 8.23 -33.35 -42.13
N ASP A 25 8.12 -34.09 -43.24
CA ASP A 25 9.27 -34.46 -44.07
C ASP A 25 9.52 -33.35 -45.10
N LYS A 26 10.61 -32.59 -44.91
CA LYS A 26 10.93 -31.41 -45.73
C LYS A 26 11.36 -31.76 -47.16
N GLU A 27 11.97 -32.94 -47.37
CA GLU A 27 12.42 -33.36 -48.72
C GLU A 27 11.25 -33.84 -49.56
N LYS A 28 10.30 -34.57 -48.94
CA LYS A 28 9.14 -35.14 -49.65
C LYS A 28 7.89 -34.25 -49.57
N GLN A 29 8.01 -33.07 -48.96
CA GLN A 29 6.96 -32.08 -48.72
C GLN A 29 5.61 -32.67 -48.28
N GLN A 30 5.65 -33.64 -47.36
CA GLN A 30 4.43 -34.27 -46.85
C GLN A 30 4.57 -34.65 -45.38
N SER A 31 3.44 -34.73 -44.69
CA SER A 31 3.39 -35.19 -43.30
C SER A 31 3.63 -36.70 -43.24
N ARG A 32 4.56 -37.13 -42.39
CA ARG A 32 4.87 -38.55 -42.16
C ARG A 32 4.79 -38.90 -40.67
N ALA A 33 4.64 -40.18 -40.38
CA ALA A 33 4.56 -40.67 -39.01
C ALA A 33 5.73 -41.60 -38.71
N LYS A 34 6.43 -41.34 -37.61
CA LYS A 34 7.38 -42.29 -37.02
C LYS A 34 6.62 -43.15 -36.02
N ARG A 35 6.66 -44.47 -36.20
CA ARG A 35 5.96 -45.45 -35.37
C ARG A 35 6.94 -46.30 -34.59
N THR A 36 6.79 -46.35 -33.27
CA THR A 36 7.59 -47.20 -32.37
C THR A 36 6.69 -48.29 -31.77
N CYS A 37 7.06 -49.56 -31.93
CA CYS A 37 6.27 -50.67 -31.38
C CYS A 37 6.34 -50.66 -29.86
N ILE A 38 5.19 -50.55 -29.19
CA ILE A 38 5.08 -50.53 -27.72
C ILE A 38 4.69 -51.88 -27.13
N GLY A 39 4.13 -52.79 -27.94
CA GLY A 39 3.79 -54.14 -27.49
C GLY A 39 2.79 -54.87 -28.40
N ARG A 40 2.50 -56.11 -28.05
CA ARG A 40 1.43 -56.92 -28.67
C ARG A 40 0.13 -56.71 -27.91
N LEU A 41 -0.98 -56.60 -28.62
CA LEU A 41 -2.31 -56.55 -28.01
C LEU A 41 -2.75 -57.98 -27.65
N ASP A 42 -3.11 -58.21 -26.39
CA ASP A 42 -3.72 -59.46 -25.96
C ASP A 42 -5.20 -59.51 -26.43
N PRO A 43 -5.60 -60.52 -27.21
CA PRO A 43 -6.94 -60.61 -27.78
C PRO A 43 -8.06 -60.79 -26.74
N VAL A 44 -7.77 -61.30 -25.53
CA VAL A 44 -8.78 -61.54 -24.49
C VAL A 44 -8.93 -60.31 -23.59
N THR A 45 -7.81 -59.74 -23.14
CA THR A 45 -7.80 -58.66 -22.16
C THR A 45 -7.83 -57.26 -22.78
N LYS A 46 -7.60 -57.14 -24.09
CA LYS A 46 -7.39 -55.88 -24.83
C LYS A 46 -6.28 -54.99 -24.24
N GLN A 47 -5.39 -55.55 -23.43
CA GLN A 47 -4.25 -54.83 -22.86
C GLN A 47 -3.00 -54.96 -23.75
N ILE A 48 -2.14 -53.94 -23.72
CA ILE A 48 -0.89 -53.93 -24.48
C ILE A 48 0.19 -54.63 -23.65
N VAL A 49 0.63 -55.80 -24.11
CA VAL A 49 1.72 -56.58 -23.52
C VAL A 49 3.05 -56.11 -24.11
N PRO A 50 3.95 -55.47 -23.33
CA PRO A 50 5.21 -54.93 -23.85
C PRO A 50 6.15 -56.03 -24.34
N ASN A 51 6.74 -55.87 -25.53
CA ASN A 51 7.62 -56.87 -26.14
C ASN A 51 9.04 -56.93 -25.51
N ARG A 52 9.34 -56.00 -24.60
CA ARG A 52 10.60 -55.94 -23.87
C ARG A 52 10.26 -55.72 -22.40
N PRO A 53 10.85 -56.47 -21.44
CA PRO A 53 10.71 -56.12 -20.04
C PRO A 53 11.32 -54.71 -19.87
N ARG A 54 10.47 -53.69 -19.76
CA ARG A 54 10.90 -52.41 -19.17
C ARG A 54 11.44 -52.80 -17.80
N LYS A 55 12.72 -52.51 -17.53
CA LYS A 55 13.24 -52.55 -16.16
C LYS A 55 12.22 -51.78 -15.32
N LYS A 56 11.43 -52.51 -14.51
CA LYS A 56 10.65 -51.89 -13.45
C LYS A 56 11.68 -51.07 -12.67
N PRO A 57 11.46 -49.77 -12.40
CA PRO A 57 12.32 -49.09 -11.46
C PRO A 57 12.27 -49.93 -10.20
N VAL A 58 13.40 -50.55 -9.88
CA VAL A 58 13.55 -51.30 -8.64
C VAL A 58 13.25 -50.28 -7.57
N VAL A 59 12.12 -50.42 -6.90
CA VAL A 59 11.86 -49.76 -5.63
C VAL A 59 12.88 -50.38 -4.70
N ALA A 60 14.08 -49.81 -4.69
CA ALA A 60 15.15 -50.24 -3.83
C ALA A 60 14.66 -49.94 -2.42
N GLY A 61 14.22 -50.99 -1.71
CA GLY A 61 14.06 -51.01 -0.25
C GLY A 61 15.40 -50.89 0.48
N GLY A 62 16.34 -50.12 -0.06
CA GLY A 62 17.48 -49.63 0.69
C GLY A 62 16.96 -48.47 1.53
N ARG A 63 17.15 -48.54 2.86
CA ARG A 63 17.02 -47.37 3.73
C ARG A 63 17.70 -46.20 3.03
N ALA A 64 16.92 -45.23 2.58
CA ALA A 64 17.46 -44.01 2.00
C ALA A 64 18.43 -43.46 3.04
N LYS A 65 19.73 -43.47 2.72
CA LYS A 65 20.71 -42.75 3.54
C LYS A 65 20.11 -41.35 3.70
N ARG A 66 19.87 -40.91 4.94
CA ARG A 66 19.49 -39.53 5.26
C ARG A 66 20.69 -38.63 4.91
N GLY A 67 21.00 -38.54 3.62
CA GLY A 67 21.84 -37.49 3.09
C GLY A 67 21.15 -36.16 3.35
N PRO A 68 21.89 -35.05 3.37
CA PRO A 68 21.28 -33.73 3.47
C PRO A 68 20.16 -33.64 2.42
N VAL A 69 18.97 -33.19 2.85
CA VAL A 69 17.86 -32.93 1.92
C VAL A 69 18.43 -32.04 0.80
N PRO A 70 18.33 -32.45 -0.48
CA PRO A 70 18.88 -31.65 -1.57
C PRO A 70 18.32 -30.23 -1.47
N ILE A 71 19.18 -29.23 -1.48
CA ILE A 71 18.75 -27.85 -1.65
C ILE A 71 18.17 -27.77 -3.06
N THR A 72 16.85 -27.86 -3.17
CA THR A 72 16.13 -27.84 -4.46
C THR A 72 16.04 -26.43 -5.04
N THR A 73 16.25 -25.41 -4.21
CA THR A 73 16.10 -24.00 -4.56
C THR A 73 17.07 -23.15 -3.73
N ALA A 74 17.84 -22.29 -4.41
CA ALA A 74 18.64 -21.24 -3.79
C ALA A 74 18.12 -19.90 -4.31
N ALA A 75 17.65 -19.05 -3.39
CA ALA A 75 17.19 -17.70 -3.71
C ALA A 75 18.05 -16.67 -2.98
N ARG A 76 18.34 -15.57 -3.66
CA ARG A 76 18.99 -14.39 -3.08
C ARG A 76 17.98 -13.26 -3.08
N SER A 77 17.76 -12.65 -1.93
CA SER A 77 16.82 -11.54 -1.78
C SER A 77 17.49 -10.38 -1.07
N PHE A 78 17.11 -9.15 -1.42
CA PHE A 78 17.47 -7.94 -0.71
C PHE A 78 16.62 -7.82 0.56
N TYR A 79 17.29 -7.62 1.70
CA TYR A 79 16.65 -7.47 3.02
C TYR A 79 16.84 -6.07 3.62
N GLY A 80 17.89 -5.34 3.24
CA GLY A 80 18.33 -4.14 3.98
C GLY A 80 17.20 -3.14 4.27
N ALA A 81 16.51 -2.68 3.22
CA ALA A 81 15.43 -1.72 3.39
C ALA A 81 14.17 -2.33 4.01
N THR A 82 13.80 -3.56 3.64
CA THR A 82 12.55 -4.18 4.09
C THR A 82 12.61 -4.58 5.54
N TYR A 83 13.79 -4.96 6.05
CA TYR A 83 14.03 -5.19 7.47
C TYR A 83 13.95 -3.89 8.29
N PHE A 84 14.45 -2.78 7.74
CA PHE A 84 14.28 -1.48 8.36
C PHE A 84 12.81 -1.07 8.42
N PHE A 85 12.02 -1.37 7.39
CA PHE A 85 10.58 -1.13 7.41
C PHE A 85 9.82 -2.02 8.39
N ASP A 86 10.24 -3.27 8.61
CA ASP A 86 9.67 -4.12 9.68
C ASP A 86 9.91 -3.48 11.05
N TRP A 87 11.12 -2.97 11.27
CA TRP A 87 11.46 -2.28 12.51
C TRP A 87 10.62 -1.01 12.69
N ILE A 88 10.49 -0.16 11.67
CA ILE A 88 9.60 1.01 11.70
C ILE A 88 8.17 0.55 12.01
N GLY A 89 7.66 -0.45 11.30
CA GLY A 89 6.29 -0.94 11.47
C GLY A 89 6.01 -1.46 12.88
N SER A 90 7.01 -2.08 13.51
CA SER A 90 6.94 -2.57 14.88
C SER A 90 6.98 -1.42 15.90
N VAL A 91 7.95 -0.50 15.78
CA VAL A 91 8.13 0.63 16.72
C VAL A 91 6.95 1.62 16.65
N THR A 92 6.36 1.80 15.48
CA THR A 92 5.20 2.68 15.28
C THR A 92 3.86 2.03 15.60
N GLY A 93 3.82 0.71 15.82
CA GLY A 93 2.60 -0.08 16.04
C GLY A 93 1.73 -0.26 14.79
N VAL A 94 2.19 0.16 13.62
CA VAL A 94 1.44 0.05 12.35
C VAL A 94 1.17 -1.42 11.99
N VAL A 95 2.13 -2.32 12.24
CA VAL A 95 1.99 -3.74 11.92
C VAL A 95 0.86 -4.38 12.74
N ASP A 96 0.79 -4.09 14.03
CA ASP A 96 -0.24 -4.64 14.91
C ASP A 96 -1.63 -4.11 14.56
N ASP A 97 -1.74 -2.83 14.22
CA ASP A 97 -3.02 -2.25 13.78
C ASP A 97 -3.47 -2.81 12.44
N LEU A 98 -2.54 -2.97 11.49
CA LEU A 98 -2.87 -3.60 10.22
C LEU A 98 -3.36 -5.03 10.44
N ARG A 99 -2.72 -5.79 11.33
CA ARG A 99 -3.15 -7.16 11.67
C ARG A 99 -4.54 -7.17 12.33
N ALA A 100 -4.83 -6.20 13.20
CA ALA A 100 -6.13 -6.09 13.88
C ALA A 100 -7.26 -5.65 12.93
N CYS A 101 -6.97 -4.77 11.97
CA CYS A 101 -7.96 -4.23 11.03
C CYS A 101 -8.14 -5.10 9.78
N PHE A 102 -7.07 -5.76 9.31
CA PHE A 102 -7.03 -6.50 8.05
C PHE A 102 -6.41 -7.90 8.26
N PRO A 103 -7.01 -8.78 9.08
CA PRO A 103 -6.39 -10.02 9.54
C PRO A 103 -5.93 -10.95 8.40
N ASP A 104 -6.67 -10.97 7.29
CA ASP A 104 -6.37 -11.85 6.15
C ASP A 104 -5.39 -11.23 5.14
N THR A 105 -5.30 -9.89 5.08
CA THR A 105 -4.62 -9.17 4.00
C THR A 105 -3.51 -8.21 4.48
N TRP A 106 -3.28 -8.07 5.79
CA TRP A 106 -2.29 -7.13 6.34
C TRP A 106 -0.88 -7.33 5.77
N ARG A 107 -0.46 -8.57 5.52
CA ARG A 107 0.85 -8.87 4.91
C ARG A 107 0.94 -8.37 3.48
N GLN A 108 -0.15 -8.44 2.73
CA GLN A 108 -0.23 -7.93 1.36
C GLN A 108 -0.18 -6.40 1.36
N ILE A 109 -0.98 -5.76 2.21
CA ILE A 109 -0.99 -4.30 2.39
C ILE A 109 0.42 -3.80 2.74
N LEU A 110 1.08 -4.44 3.72
CA LEU A 110 2.41 -4.05 4.16
C LEU A 110 3.47 -4.26 3.06
N SER A 111 3.40 -5.36 2.31
CA SER A 111 4.29 -5.60 1.18
C SER A 111 4.12 -4.55 0.08
N ILE A 112 2.88 -4.18 -0.24
CA ILE A 112 2.59 -3.13 -1.21
C ILE A 112 3.11 -1.78 -0.72
N ALA A 113 2.97 -1.46 0.57
CA ALA A 113 3.53 -0.25 1.13
C ALA A 113 5.06 -0.21 0.98
N TYR A 114 5.76 -1.32 1.23
CA TYR A 114 7.22 -1.39 1.08
C TYR A 114 7.65 -1.16 -0.37
N TYR A 115 6.91 -1.78 -1.30
CA TYR A 115 7.11 -1.55 -2.72
C TYR A 115 6.90 -0.07 -3.10
N LEU A 116 5.81 0.55 -2.66
CA LEU A 116 5.51 1.95 -2.99
C LEU A 116 6.53 2.94 -2.43
N ILE A 117 7.19 2.60 -1.32
CA ILE A 117 8.27 3.43 -0.75
C ILE A 117 9.57 3.27 -1.55
N LEU A 118 9.93 2.05 -1.95
CA LEU A 118 11.21 1.77 -2.63
C LEU A 118 11.19 2.05 -4.13
N GLU A 119 10.05 1.84 -4.75
CA GLU A 119 9.82 2.00 -6.19
C GLU A 119 8.89 3.20 -6.41
N ASP A 120 9.21 4.32 -5.75
CA ASP A 120 8.44 5.56 -5.87
C ASP A 120 8.30 5.93 -7.36
N ARG A 121 7.07 6.24 -7.77
CA ARG A 121 6.65 6.54 -9.18
C ARG A 121 6.51 5.34 -10.13
N ASN A 122 6.70 4.11 -9.68
CA ASN A 122 6.45 2.92 -10.52
C ASN A 122 5.04 2.35 -10.30
N SER A 123 4.42 1.86 -11.38
CA SER A 123 3.10 1.23 -11.33
C SER A 123 3.12 -0.09 -10.56
N LEU A 124 2.05 -0.40 -9.83
CA LEU A 124 1.93 -1.66 -9.08
C LEU A 124 2.02 -2.93 -9.94
N SER A 125 1.84 -2.81 -11.26
CA SER A 125 2.09 -3.90 -12.19
C SER A 125 3.55 -4.38 -12.17
N ARG A 126 4.50 -3.58 -11.66
CA ARG A 126 5.91 -3.97 -11.48
C ARG A 126 6.19 -4.68 -10.16
N PHE A 127 5.20 -4.77 -9.25
CA PHE A 127 5.36 -5.44 -7.96
C PHE A 127 5.93 -6.87 -8.09
N PRO A 128 5.49 -7.75 -9.02
CA PRO A 128 6.06 -9.09 -9.15
C PRO A 128 7.56 -9.11 -9.44
N ARG A 129 8.06 -8.12 -10.19
CA ARG A 129 9.49 -8.00 -10.51
C ARG A 129 10.30 -7.59 -9.29
N TRP A 130 9.78 -6.65 -8.50
CA TRP A 130 10.39 -6.24 -7.25
C TRP A 130 10.37 -7.38 -6.21
N ALA A 131 9.24 -8.06 -6.06
CA ALA A 131 9.06 -9.20 -5.15
C ALA A 131 9.99 -10.38 -5.45
N ALA A 132 10.38 -10.59 -6.71
CA ALA A 132 11.31 -11.65 -7.10
C ALA A 132 12.73 -11.45 -6.53
N THR A 133 13.11 -10.23 -6.18
CA THR A 133 14.45 -9.90 -5.69
C THR A 133 14.48 -9.38 -4.27
N HIS A 134 13.33 -9.10 -3.63
CA HIS A 134 13.26 -8.53 -2.28
C HIS A 134 12.53 -9.45 -1.32
N TRP A 135 12.97 -9.46 -0.07
CA TRP A 135 12.15 -10.03 1.00
C TRP A 135 11.02 -9.07 1.35
N HIS A 136 9.80 -9.57 1.52
CA HIS A 136 8.66 -8.78 1.96
C HIS A 136 7.62 -9.64 2.72
N PRO A 137 6.77 -9.05 3.57
CA PRO A 137 5.93 -9.80 4.53
C PRO A 137 4.96 -10.83 3.92
N HIS A 138 4.44 -10.59 2.71
CA HIS A 138 3.54 -11.52 2.03
C HIS A 138 4.29 -12.74 1.46
N GLY A 139 5.56 -12.60 1.11
CA GLY A 139 6.41 -13.69 0.62
C GLY A 139 6.10 -14.20 -0.79
N SER A 140 5.07 -13.70 -1.46
CA SER A 140 4.70 -14.09 -2.82
C SER A 140 4.39 -12.86 -3.70
N PRO A 141 4.62 -12.96 -5.03
CA PRO A 141 4.28 -11.87 -5.94
C PRO A 141 2.77 -11.59 -5.94
N ILE A 142 2.40 -10.31 -5.93
CA ILE A 142 1.02 -9.83 -6.05
C ILE A 142 0.86 -9.29 -7.48
N SER A 143 -0.04 -9.88 -8.26
CA SER A 143 -0.32 -9.41 -9.62
C SER A 143 -1.10 -8.10 -9.59
N SER A 144 -1.07 -7.35 -10.70
CA SER A 144 -1.83 -6.10 -10.81
C SER A 144 -3.33 -6.29 -10.55
N GLN A 145 -3.91 -7.41 -10.97
CA GLN A 145 -5.32 -7.75 -10.72
C GLN A 145 -5.58 -7.93 -9.23
N ARG A 146 -4.71 -8.69 -8.53
CA ARG A 146 -4.85 -8.92 -7.08
C ARG A 146 -4.62 -7.65 -6.28
N SER A 147 -3.72 -6.76 -6.71
CA SER A 147 -3.58 -5.43 -6.10
C SER A 147 -4.86 -4.59 -6.23
N SER A 148 -5.51 -4.60 -7.40
CA SER A 148 -6.77 -3.90 -7.60
C SER A 148 -7.91 -4.48 -6.75
N GLU A 149 -8.03 -5.80 -6.68
CA GLU A 149 -9.00 -6.48 -5.84
C GLU A 149 -8.77 -6.17 -4.35
N LEU A 150 -7.52 -6.18 -3.90
CA LEU A 150 -7.17 -5.83 -2.53
C LEU A 150 -7.60 -4.39 -2.21
N PHE A 151 -7.28 -3.41 -3.05
CA PHE A 151 -7.71 -2.03 -2.81
C PHE A 151 -9.21 -1.86 -2.85
N ALA A 152 -9.92 -2.60 -3.71
CA ALA A 152 -11.38 -2.59 -3.75
C ALA A 152 -12.01 -3.25 -2.51
N SER A 153 -11.32 -4.20 -1.88
CA SER A 153 -11.79 -4.89 -0.68
C SER A 153 -11.71 -4.04 0.60
N ILE A 154 -10.82 -3.04 0.63
CA ILE A 154 -10.64 -2.18 1.81
C ILE A 154 -11.86 -1.27 1.99
N THR A 155 -12.62 -1.52 3.06
CA THR A 155 -13.83 -0.77 3.40
C THR A 155 -13.53 0.52 4.17
N GLU A 156 -14.50 1.45 4.19
CA GLU A 156 -14.39 2.66 5.03
C GLU A 156 -14.31 2.31 6.52
N ALA A 157 -15.05 1.28 6.96
CA ALA A 157 -15.08 0.86 8.36
C ALA A 157 -13.71 0.34 8.83
N GLU A 158 -13.03 -0.47 8.03
CA GLU A 158 -11.69 -0.96 8.37
C GLU A 158 -10.66 0.17 8.40
N ARG A 159 -10.75 1.12 7.45
CA ARG A 159 -9.90 2.33 7.47
C ARG A 159 -10.15 3.19 8.69
N GLN A 160 -11.40 3.40 9.06
CA GLN A 160 -11.77 4.17 10.24
C GLN A 160 -11.24 3.51 11.50
N ARG A 161 -11.41 2.18 11.64
CA ARG A 161 -10.84 1.41 12.75
C ARG A 161 -9.32 1.54 12.81
N PHE A 162 -8.64 1.55 11.66
CA PHE A 162 -7.19 1.77 11.63
C PHE A 162 -6.81 3.18 12.16
N PHE A 163 -7.57 4.21 11.79
CA PHE A 163 -7.37 5.56 12.33
C PHE A 163 -7.70 5.67 13.83
N GLU A 164 -8.67 4.89 14.32
CA GLU A 164 -8.98 4.80 15.75
C GLU A 164 -7.80 4.24 16.54
N LEU A 165 -7.25 3.10 16.12
CA LEU A 165 -6.11 2.48 16.80
C LEU A 165 -4.85 3.37 16.77
N GLN A 166 -4.57 4.00 15.62
CA GLN A 166 -3.46 4.93 15.50
C GLN A 166 -3.68 6.22 16.33
N GLY A 167 -4.88 6.77 16.33
CA GLY A 167 -5.18 8.00 17.05
C GLY A 167 -5.23 7.82 18.57
N GLN A 168 -5.75 6.70 19.08
CA GLN A 168 -5.76 6.39 20.53
C GLN A 168 -4.36 6.43 21.16
N ARG A 169 -3.31 6.09 20.41
CA ARG A 169 -1.92 6.18 20.91
C ARG A 169 -1.41 7.61 21.08
N ARG A 170 -2.04 8.58 20.43
CA ARG A 170 -1.53 9.94 20.21
C ARG A 170 -2.40 11.03 20.83
N VAL A 171 -3.71 10.98 20.59
CA VAL A 171 -4.64 12.10 20.81
C VAL A 171 -4.62 12.68 22.22
N GLU A 172 -4.45 11.85 23.26
CA GLU A 172 -4.42 12.33 24.64
C GLU A 172 -3.04 12.86 25.08
N LYS A 173 -1.98 12.50 24.35
CA LYS A 173 -0.59 12.71 24.76
C LYS A 173 0.05 13.92 24.11
N GLU A 174 -0.46 14.37 22.97
CA GLU A 174 0.18 15.42 22.17
C GLU A 174 -0.80 16.40 21.54
N TYR A 175 -0.26 17.53 21.07
CA TYR A 175 -0.99 18.44 20.20
C TYR A 175 -1.13 17.81 18.81
N LEU A 176 -2.22 18.13 18.11
CA LEU A 176 -2.52 17.62 16.78
C LEU A 176 -2.26 18.72 15.76
N ALA A 177 -1.28 18.51 14.88
CA ALA A 177 -1.06 19.41 13.75
C ALA A 177 -1.99 19.01 12.60
N TYR A 178 -2.75 19.97 12.10
CA TYR A 178 -3.63 19.79 10.95
C TYR A 178 -3.12 20.61 9.78
N ASP A 179 -2.87 19.93 8.66
CA ASP A 179 -2.37 20.55 7.44
C ASP A 179 -2.98 19.89 6.21
N SER A 180 -2.92 20.59 5.08
CA SER A 180 -3.36 20.08 3.78
C SER A 180 -2.24 20.11 2.75
N THR A 181 -2.17 19.06 1.95
CA THR A 181 -1.27 18.93 0.80
C THR A 181 -2.07 18.68 -0.48
N SER A 182 -1.49 19.00 -1.64
CA SER A 182 -2.09 18.77 -2.95
C SER A 182 -1.36 17.67 -3.70
N VAL A 183 -2.11 16.78 -4.34
CA VAL A 183 -1.59 15.77 -5.27
C VAL A 183 -2.10 16.08 -6.66
N SER A 184 -1.22 16.58 -7.52
CA SER A 184 -1.52 16.87 -8.93
C SER A 184 -1.87 15.59 -9.68
N SER A 185 -2.83 15.67 -10.61
CA SER A 185 -3.25 14.51 -11.39
C SER A 185 -3.76 14.90 -12.78
N TYR A 186 -3.39 14.10 -13.77
CA TYR A 186 -3.94 14.15 -15.14
C TYR A 186 -5.21 13.31 -15.31
N SER A 187 -5.70 12.66 -14.24
CA SER A 187 -6.82 11.74 -14.33
C SER A 187 -8.11 12.45 -14.73
N LYS A 188 -8.76 11.97 -15.80
CA LYS A 188 -10.09 12.42 -16.25
C LYS A 188 -11.24 11.62 -15.61
N CYS A 189 -10.93 10.52 -14.93
CA CYS A 189 -11.92 9.61 -14.34
C CYS A 189 -12.29 9.98 -12.90
N LEU A 190 -11.46 10.77 -12.22
CA LEU A 190 -11.65 11.14 -10.83
C LEU A 190 -12.35 12.50 -10.71
N LYS A 191 -13.63 12.50 -10.29
CA LYS A 191 -14.44 13.72 -10.12
C LYS A 191 -13.86 14.72 -9.11
N GLN A 192 -13.02 14.25 -8.18
CA GLN A 192 -12.36 15.05 -7.15
C GLN A 192 -11.14 15.81 -7.67
N VAL A 193 -10.56 15.38 -8.81
CA VAL A 193 -9.45 16.07 -9.46
C VAL A 193 -9.99 17.37 -10.06
N ARG A 194 -9.67 18.50 -9.44
CA ARG A 194 -10.19 19.82 -9.79
C ARG A 194 -9.08 20.86 -9.66
N TYR A 195 -9.15 21.94 -10.45
CA TYR A 195 -8.28 23.09 -10.28
C TYR A 195 -8.56 23.78 -8.95
N GLY A 196 -7.51 24.15 -8.25
CA GLY A 196 -7.56 24.84 -6.97
C GLY A 196 -6.24 25.54 -6.68
N ASN A 197 -6.01 25.88 -5.42
CA ASN A 197 -4.73 26.45 -5.00
C ASN A 197 -3.72 25.32 -4.79
N ASN A 198 -2.90 25.03 -5.80
CA ASN A 198 -1.85 24.02 -5.72
C ASN A 198 -0.72 24.50 -4.80
N LYS A 199 -0.36 23.69 -3.80
CA LYS A 199 0.69 24.00 -2.82
C LYS A 199 2.07 23.99 -3.46
N ASP A 200 2.24 23.26 -4.56
CA ASP A 200 3.47 23.20 -5.36
C ASP A 200 3.43 24.20 -6.53
N HIS A 201 2.39 25.03 -6.60
CA HIS A 201 2.18 26.05 -7.65
C HIS A 201 2.16 25.49 -9.09
N GLU A 202 1.87 24.20 -9.24
CA GLU A 202 1.71 23.58 -10.56
C GLU A 202 0.38 23.99 -11.21
N PRO A 203 0.35 24.27 -12.53
CA PRO A 203 -0.86 24.61 -13.27
C PRO A 203 -1.69 23.36 -13.62
N LEU A 204 -1.89 22.46 -12.65
CA LEU A 204 -2.57 21.17 -12.82
C LEU A 204 -3.79 21.05 -11.90
N ALA A 205 -4.75 20.24 -12.33
CA ALA A 205 -5.84 19.83 -11.46
C ALA A 205 -5.30 18.87 -10.38
N GLN A 206 -5.92 18.91 -9.19
CA GLN A 206 -5.39 18.22 -8.01
C GLN A 206 -6.47 17.57 -7.16
N ILE A 207 -6.05 16.67 -6.28
CA ILE A 207 -6.80 16.24 -5.10
C ILE A 207 -6.11 16.84 -3.89
N ASN A 208 -6.89 17.37 -2.93
CA ASN A 208 -6.33 17.82 -1.67
C ASN A 208 -6.39 16.67 -0.65
N LEU A 209 -5.32 16.47 0.10
CA LEU A 209 -5.24 15.55 1.23
C LEU A 209 -5.09 16.37 2.49
N ALA A 210 -6.09 16.29 3.36
CA ALA A 210 -5.98 16.84 4.70
C ALA A 210 -5.43 15.76 5.64
N LEU A 211 -4.45 16.12 6.45
CA LEU A 211 -3.69 15.19 7.28
C LEU A 211 -3.66 15.68 8.74
N LEU A 212 -3.74 14.72 9.65
CA LEU A 212 -3.51 14.95 11.08
C LEU A 212 -2.26 14.23 11.54
N PHE A 213 -1.39 15.00 12.19
CA PHE A 213 -0.13 14.53 12.74
C PHE A 213 -0.09 14.72 14.24
N GLY A 214 0.58 13.79 14.91
CA GLY A 214 1.03 14.01 16.28
C GLY A 214 2.21 14.98 16.33
N GLN A 215 2.13 16.03 17.14
CA GLN A 215 3.18 17.05 17.23
C GLN A 215 4.51 16.51 17.77
N GLN A 216 4.48 15.58 18.73
CA GLN A 216 5.67 14.98 19.32
C GLN A 216 6.13 13.76 18.53
N SER A 217 5.20 12.87 18.15
CA SER A 217 5.50 11.67 17.37
C SER A 217 5.92 11.99 15.93
N ARG A 218 5.45 13.12 15.38
CA ARG A 218 5.60 13.53 13.98
C ARG A 218 5.04 12.52 12.97
N LEU A 219 4.11 11.68 13.41
CA LEU A 219 3.50 10.64 12.59
C LEU A 219 2.06 11.01 12.20
N PRO A 220 1.68 10.80 10.93
CA PRO A 220 0.29 10.92 10.53
C PRO A 220 -0.51 9.75 11.10
N PHE A 221 -1.74 10.02 11.55
CA PHE A 221 -2.64 8.97 12.04
C PHE A 221 -4.04 9.05 11.42
N TYR A 222 -4.37 10.15 10.75
CA TYR A 222 -5.64 10.32 10.05
C TYR A 222 -5.44 11.13 8.79
N TYR A 223 -6.20 10.80 7.74
CA TYR A 223 -6.26 11.56 6.51
C TYR A 223 -7.67 11.64 5.95
N ARG A 224 -7.92 12.71 5.17
CA ARG A 224 -9.16 12.90 4.42
C ARG A 224 -8.86 13.34 2.99
N LYS A 225 -9.47 12.64 2.03
CA LYS A 225 -9.47 13.05 0.61
C LYS A 225 -10.50 14.15 0.37
N LEU A 226 -10.09 15.22 -0.30
CA LEU A 226 -10.89 16.39 -0.62
C LEU A 226 -10.75 16.72 -2.11
N ALA A 227 -11.79 17.30 -2.71
CA ALA A 227 -11.67 17.80 -4.08
C ALA A 227 -10.69 18.99 -4.13
N GLY A 228 -9.93 19.10 -5.23
CA GLY A 228 -8.83 20.08 -5.32
C GLY A 228 -9.23 21.55 -5.16
N ASN A 229 -10.49 21.87 -5.47
CA ASN A 229 -11.04 23.22 -5.35
C ASN A 229 -11.59 23.55 -3.95
N ILE A 230 -11.52 22.63 -2.99
CA ILE A 230 -11.98 22.88 -1.62
C ILE A 230 -10.89 23.67 -0.87
N PRO A 231 -11.18 24.90 -0.42
CA PRO A 231 -10.20 25.70 0.31
C PRO A 231 -10.04 25.21 1.75
N ASP A 232 -8.81 25.29 2.27
CA ASP A 232 -8.40 24.83 3.60
C ASP A 232 -9.32 25.34 4.72
N VAL A 233 -9.70 26.62 4.66
CA VAL A 233 -10.60 27.26 5.62
C VAL A 233 -11.95 26.53 5.80
N LYS A 234 -12.45 25.83 4.78
CA LYS A 234 -13.72 25.09 4.84
C LYS A 234 -13.59 23.66 5.37
N THR A 235 -12.37 23.19 5.62
CA THR A 235 -12.10 21.78 5.95
C THR A 235 -12.17 21.52 7.46
N LEU A 236 -11.92 22.53 8.30
CA LEU A 236 -11.82 22.38 9.74
C LEU A 236 -13.12 21.83 10.36
N THR A 237 -14.28 22.40 10.04
CA THR A 237 -15.57 21.93 10.60
C THR A 237 -15.80 20.45 10.32
N LYS A 238 -15.39 19.98 9.13
CA LYS A 238 -15.56 18.58 8.77
C LYS A 238 -14.60 17.68 9.53
N LEU A 239 -13.34 18.11 9.66
CA LEU A 239 -12.36 17.43 10.50
C LEU A 239 -12.85 17.26 11.94
N LEU A 240 -13.37 18.33 12.55
CA LEU A 240 -13.88 18.29 13.93
C LEU A 240 -15.05 17.29 14.07
N ALA A 241 -15.94 17.22 13.08
CA ALA A 241 -17.01 16.23 13.06
C ALA A 241 -16.46 14.79 12.96
N ASP A 242 -15.44 14.56 12.13
CA ASP A 242 -14.79 13.24 12.01
C ASP A 242 -14.08 12.86 13.32
N MET A 243 -13.39 13.80 13.98
CA MET A 243 -12.72 13.57 15.26
C MET A 243 -13.71 13.23 16.38
N ASN A 244 -14.85 13.91 16.44
CA ASN A 244 -15.90 13.56 17.39
C ASN A 244 -16.47 12.16 17.12
N THR A 245 -16.59 11.77 15.85
CA THR A 245 -17.05 10.42 15.45
C THR A 245 -16.04 9.34 15.86
N LEU A 246 -14.74 9.64 15.78
CA LEU A 246 -13.65 8.79 16.26
C LEU A 246 -13.53 8.74 17.79
N GLY A 247 -14.38 9.48 18.53
CA GLY A 247 -14.35 9.55 19.99
C GLY A 247 -13.37 10.57 20.57
N TYR A 248 -12.72 11.38 19.73
CA TYR A 248 -11.73 12.37 20.15
C TYR A 248 -12.37 13.71 20.50
N ARG A 249 -12.86 13.85 21.73
CA ARG A 249 -13.59 15.06 22.18
C ARG A 249 -12.73 16.17 22.80
N LYS A 250 -11.52 15.85 23.27
CA LYS A 250 -10.63 16.80 23.98
C LYS A 250 -9.31 16.99 23.24
N ILE A 251 -9.39 17.34 21.97
CA ILE A 251 -8.19 17.55 21.14
C ILE A 251 -7.61 18.95 21.33
N LYS A 252 -6.29 19.06 21.18
CA LYS A 252 -5.57 20.34 21.12
C LYS A 252 -5.01 20.50 19.71
N VAL A 253 -5.49 21.47 18.94
CA VAL A 253 -5.18 21.54 17.49
C VAL A 253 -4.22 22.69 17.19
N VAL A 254 -3.20 22.42 16.38
CA VAL A 254 -2.27 23.41 15.82
C VAL A 254 -2.58 23.55 14.34
N LEU A 255 -2.85 24.79 13.92
CA LEU A 255 -3.36 25.13 12.60
C LEU A 255 -2.49 26.20 11.94
N ASP A 256 -2.29 26.07 10.64
CA ASP A 256 -1.67 27.10 9.82
C ASP A 256 -2.58 28.35 9.67
N ARG A 257 -2.04 29.39 9.01
CA ARG A 257 -2.79 30.63 8.74
C ARG A 257 -3.85 30.50 7.65
N GLY A 258 -3.78 29.47 6.81
CA GLY A 258 -4.77 29.16 5.78
C GLY A 258 -6.10 28.70 6.36
N PHE A 259 -6.10 28.13 7.57
CA PHE A 259 -7.32 27.77 8.30
C PHE A 259 -7.98 28.93 9.06
N TYR A 260 -7.36 30.11 9.12
CA TYR A 260 -7.91 31.22 9.90
C TYR A 260 -9.18 31.81 9.25
N SER A 261 -10.27 31.82 10.01
CA SER A 261 -11.46 32.65 9.75
C SER A 261 -12.26 32.86 11.03
N SER A 262 -13.02 33.94 11.13
CA SER A 262 -13.89 34.17 12.31
C SER A 262 -14.86 33.01 12.54
N ALA A 263 -15.37 32.38 11.48
CA ALA A 263 -16.22 31.20 11.57
C ALA A 263 -15.49 30.02 12.21
N ASN A 264 -14.25 29.75 11.81
CA ASN A 264 -13.44 28.67 12.37
C ASN A 264 -13.05 28.93 13.83
N ILE A 265 -12.67 30.16 14.16
CA ILE A 265 -12.37 30.55 15.55
C ILE A 265 -13.62 30.34 16.43
N ASN A 266 -14.78 30.81 15.98
CA ASN A 266 -16.04 30.64 16.73
C ASN A 266 -16.43 29.17 16.87
N GLU A 267 -16.21 28.34 15.86
CA GLU A 267 -16.46 26.90 15.91
C GLU A 267 -15.54 26.20 16.92
N LEU A 268 -14.24 26.53 16.93
CA LEU A 268 -13.28 26.00 17.89
C LEU A 268 -13.67 26.35 19.33
N TYR A 269 -14.12 27.58 19.58
CA TYR A 269 -14.66 28.00 20.89
C TYR A 269 -15.96 27.26 21.25
N ARG A 270 -16.90 27.14 20.31
CA ARG A 270 -18.17 26.44 20.52
C ARG A 270 -17.96 24.97 20.92
N GLN A 271 -16.96 24.32 20.34
CA GLN A 271 -16.61 22.95 20.68
C GLN A 271 -15.68 22.83 21.89
N HIS A 272 -15.37 23.94 22.58
CA HIS A 272 -14.50 23.99 23.75
C HIS A 272 -13.10 23.40 23.51
N LEU A 273 -12.55 23.59 22.30
CA LEU A 273 -11.24 23.06 21.92
C LEU A 273 -10.13 24.04 22.28
N LYS A 274 -8.97 23.49 22.68
CA LYS A 274 -7.74 24.28 22.83
C LYS A 274 -7.04 24.32 21.47
N PHE A 275 -6.60 25.49 21.04
CA PHE A 275 -5.96 25.62 19.73
C PHE A 275 -4.84 26.66 19.70
N LEU A 276 -3.94 26.46 18.73
CA LEU A 276 -3.00 27.47 18.25
C LEU A 276 -3.23 27.61 16.75
N ILE A 277 -3.39 28.83 16.27
CA ILE A 277 -3.67 29.09 14.85
C ILE A 277 -2.86 30.29 14.36
N GLY A 278 -2.23 30.15 13.20
CA GLY A 278 -1.60 31.26 12.52
C GLY A 278 -2.63 32.30 12.09
N ALA A 279 -2.30 33.59 12.21
CA ALA A 279 -3.15 34.69 11.72
C ALA A 279 -2.38 35.52 10.69
N ARG A 280 -3.09 36.12 9.73
CA ARG A 280 -2.46 37.06 8.78
C ARG A 280 -2.19 38.39 9.46
N LEU A 281 -0.99 38.94 9.25
CA LEU A 281 -0.60 40.24 9.79
C LEU A 281 -1.45 41.41 9.29
N SER A 282 -2.14 41.25 8.15
CA SER A 282 -3.02 42.28 7.58
C SER A 282 -4.40 42.35 8.25
N LEU A 283 -4.72 41.47 9.19
CA LEU A 283 -5.99 41.52 9.90
C LEU A 283 -6.00 42.72 10.86
N LYS A 284 -7.08 43.52 10.82
CA LYS A 284 -7.23 44.70 11.70
C LYS A 284 -7.01 44.37 13.18
N LEU A 285 -7.53 43.23 13.64
CA LEU A 285 -7.34 42.76 15.01
C LEU A 285 -5.86 42.52 15.33
N VAL A 286 -5.10 41.94 14.38
CA VAL A 286 -3.67 41.67 14.57
C VAL A 286 -2.88 42.99 14.51
N GLN A 287 -3.14 43.84 13.52
CA GLN A 287 -2.49 45.15 13.37
C GLN A 287 -2.68 46.03 14.60
N ALA A 288 -3.91 46.16 15.09
CA ALA A 288 -4.23 46.98 16.26
C ALA A 288 -3.45 46.58 17.52
N ASN A 289 -3.10 45.30 17.67
CA ASN A 289 -2.33 44.79 18.81
C ASN A 289 -0.82 44.69 18.54
N LEU A 290 -0.42 44.51 17.28
CA LEU A 290 0.98 44.34 16.88
C LEU A 290 1.69 45.68 16.64
N ASP A 291 1.01 46.64 16.01
CA ASP A 291 1.62 47.91 15.60
C ASP A 291 2.19 48.72 16.79
N PRO A 292 1.57 48.76 17.99
CA PRO A 292 2.14 49.44 19.16
C PRO A 292 3.47 48.86 19.65
N VAL A 293 3.75 47.58 19.38
CA VAL A 293 4.94 46.87 19.85
C VAL A 293 5.90 46.46 18.74
N ARG A 294 5.57 46.75 17.47
CA ARG A 294 6.29 46.20 16.32
C ARG A 294 7.79 46.53 16.34
N GLU A 295 8.13 47.78 16.64
CA GLU A 295 9.52 48.26 16.69
C GLU A 295 10.28 47.69 17.90
N THR A 296 9.59 47.50 19.03
CA THR A 296 10.20 46.99 20.26
C THR A 296 10.18 45.47 20.35
N MET A 297 9.44 44.76 19.49
CA MET A 297 9.22 43.31 19.59
C MET A 297 10.51 42.50 19.51
N ARG A 298 11.52 42.99 18.79
CA ARG A 298 12.85 42.37 18.68
C ARG A 298 13.83 42.81 19.77
N SER A 299 13.31 43.09 20.97
CA SER A 299 14.13 43.40 22.14
C SER A 299 14.24 42.19 23.07
N TRP A 300 15.31 42.16 23.86
CA TRP A 300 15.57 41.08 24.82
C TRP A 300 14.44 40.90 25.85
N THR A 301 13.66 41.94 26.14
CA THR A 301 12.49 41.85 27.04
C THR A 301 11.38 40.94 26.50
N HIS A 302 11.30 40.78 25.18
CA HIS A 302 10.34 39.89 24.52
C HIS A 302 10.95 38.57 24.08
N TYR A 303 12.27 38.37 24.24
CA TYR A 303 12.94 37.16 23.81
C TYR A 303 12.73 36.01 24.81
N SER A 304 12.12 34.93 24.35
CA SER A 304 12.06 33.66 25.09
C SER A 304 13.26 32.81 24.72
N GLN A 305 14.21 32.65 25.65
CA GLN A 305 15.37 31.78 25.44
C GLN A 305 14.98 30.31 25.28
N THR A 306 13.94 29.86 26.01
CA THR A 306 13.41 28.49 25.93
C THR A 306 12.95 28.12 24.53
N TYR A 307 12.28 29.04 23.84
CA TYR A 307 11.72 28.81 22.51
C TYR A 307 12.51 29.48 21.38
N GLN A 308 13.58 30.20 21.72
CA GLN A 308 14.42 30.98 20.82
C GLN A 308 13.63 31.92 19.89
N LEU A 309 12.57 32.53 20.41
CA LEU A 309 11.67 33.40 19.66
C LEU A 309 11.25 34.63 20.47
N TYR A 310 10.88 35.70 19.77
CA TYR A 310 10.28 36.88 20.39
C TYR A 310 8.78 36.68 20.55
N ALA A 311 8.29 36.79 21.78
CA ALA A 311 6.88 36.61 22.12
C ALA A 311 6.33 37.83 22.85
N TYR A 312 5.12 38.23 22.46
CA TYR A 312 4.34 39.24 23.13
C TYR A 312 2.91 38.74 23.27
N SER A 313 2.35 38.85 24.48
CA SER A 313 1.00 38.38 24.79
C SER A 313 0.13 39.56 25.16
N VAL A 314 -1.04 39.66 24.52
CA VAL A 314 -2.03 40.71 24.80
C VAL A 314 -3.34 40.05 25.21
N ALA A 315 -3.94 40.52 26.28
CA ALA A 315 -5.32 40.20 26.60
C ALA A 315 -6.22 40.99 25.65
N SER A 316 -6.85 40.30 24.68
CA SER A 316 -7.86 40.93 23.85
C SER A 316 -9.19 40.88 24.58
N HIS A 317 -9.63 42.03 25.11
CA HIS A 317 -11.02 42.19 25.54
C HIS A 317 -11.88 42.39 24.29
N ASN A 318 -12.79 41.47 24.02
CA ASN A 318 -13.86 41.71 23.04
C ASN A 318 -14.67 42.91 23.53
N LYS A 319 -14.64 44.01 22.77
CA LYS A 319 -15.68 45.04 22.85
C LYS A 319 -16.90 44.59 22.07
#